data_AF-A0A2V2S4F2-F1
#
_entry.id   AF-A0A2V2S4F2-F1
#
_cell.length_a   1.000
_cell.length_b   1.000
_cell.length_c   1.000
_cell.angle_alpha   90.00
_cell.angle_beta   90.00
_cell.angle_gamma   90.00
#
_symmetry.space_group_name_H-M   'P 1'
#
loop_
_entity.id
_entity.type
_entity.pdbx_description
1 polymer ?
#
loop_
_entity_poly.entity_id
_entity_poly.type
_entity_poly.pdbx_seq_one_letter_code
_entity_poly.pdbx_strand_id
1 'polypeptide(L)'
;MSHEKTAAMSVPQTTIAIVYDYDQTLSPTYMQDEAIFPTYGIDPQAFWKKCNDLVRDQSFDNELAYMKVLLDSLELDRPTNKELRALGSKLNFYPGLPEMFEEFRNGLLLPEHLKHGISVEHYIISSGLQVILEGSRLAPHVRAIFGCEFGEDSSGRIVFPKRVISHTLKTQYLFRINKGMLEVTQDVNDHMPDEFRPIPFPHMIYVGDGP
;
A
#
# COMPACT_ATOMS: atom_id res chain seq x y z
N MET A 1 22.31 42.94 -9.35
CA MET A 1 21.02 42.61 -10.01
C MET A 1 20.31 41.64 -9.11
N SER A 2 19.12 42.02 -8.68
CA SER A 2 18.27 41.34 -7.71
C SER A 2 17.94 39.92 -8.18
N HIS A 3 18.29 38.92 -7.39
CA HIS A 3 17.66 37.61 -7.48
C HIS A 3 16.21 37.77 -7.02
N GLU A 4 15.32 37.90 -8.00
CA GLU A 4 13.88 37.79 -7.81
C GLU A 4 13.61 36.36 -7.31
N LYS A 5 13.39 36.23 -6.00
CA LYS A 5 12.79 35.01 -5.44
C LYS A 5 11.41 34.91 -6.07
N THR A 6 11.23 34.02 -7.04
CA THR A 6 9.90 33.55 -7.41
C THR A 6 9.22 33.13 -6.13
N ALA A 7 8.22 33.89 -5.68
CA ALA A 7 7.45 33.53 -4.51
C ALA A 7 6.79 32.18 -4.83
N ALA A 8 7.32 31.10 -4.24
CA ALA A 8 6.71 29.80 -4.35
C ALA A 8 5.30 29.93 -3.75
N MET A 9 4.28 29.87 -4.59
CA MET A 9 2.89 29.97 -4.15
C MET A 9 2.55 28.71 -3.34
N SER A 10 2.05 28.90 -2.13
CA SER A 10 1.53 27.83 -1.27
C SER A 10 0.50 27.00 -2.03
N VAL A 11 0.45 25.69 -1.76
CA VAL A 11 -0.54 24.79 -2.38
C VAL A 11 -1.85 24.82 -1.58
N PRO A 12 -3.02 24.71 -2.22
CA PRO A 12 -4.28 24.51 -1.51
C PRO A 12 -4.24 23.23 -0.68
N GLN A 13 -4.64 23.30 0.59
CA GLN A 13 -4.66 22.19 1.55
C GLN A 13 -6.09 21.73 1.83
N THR A 14 -6.86 21.48 0.78
CA THR A 14 -8.29 21.17 0.88
C THR A 14 -8.59 19.67 0.75
N THR A 15 -7.56 18.85 0.54
CA THR A 15 -7.71 17.40 0.40
C THR A 15 -7.59 16.71 1.76
N ILE A 16 -8.55 15.84 2.05
CA ILE A 16 -8.53 14.91 3.18
C ILE A 16 -8.07 13.55 2.63
N ALA A 17 -7.00 12.98 3.17
CA ALA A 17 -6.59 11.62 2.84
C ALA A 17 -7.15 10.63 3.85
N ILE A 18 -7.80 9.58 3.36
CA ILE A 18 -8.07 8.38 4.16
C ILE A 18 -7.09 7.30 3.72
N VAL A 19 -6.21 6.92 4.64
CA VAL A 19 -5.12 5.98 4.41
C VAL A 19 -5.43 4.69 5.16
N TYR A 20 -5.46 3.57 4.45
CA TYR A 20 -5.82 2.27 4.98
C TYR A 20 -4.60 1.36 5.05
N ASP A 21 -4.46 0.61 6.13
CA ASP A 21 -3.81 -0.69 6.07
C ASP A 21 -4.68 -1.68 5.28
N TYR A 22 -4.17 -2.86 4.97
CA TYR A 22 -4.92 -3.87 4.20
C TYR A 22 -5.29 -5.10 5.02
N ASP A 23 -4.31 -5.93 5.36
CA ASP A 23 -4.57 -7.21 6.05
C ASP A 23 -5.18 -6.90 7.42
N GLN A 24 -6.23 -7.62 7.81
CA GLN A 24 -7.03 -7.39 9.04
C GLN A 24 -7.72 -6.01 9.15
N THR A 25 -7.63 -5.17 8.12
CA THR A 25 -8.25 -3.83 8.08
C THR A 25 -9.33 -3.74 7.01
N LEU A 26 -8.96 -3.97 5.75
CA LEU A 26 -9.90 -4.03 4.62
C LEU A 26 -10.29 -5.48 4.29
N SER A 27 -9.46 -6.45 4.68
CA SER A 27 -9.71 -7.88 4.52
C SER A 27 -9.66 -8.60 5.87
N PRO A 28 -10.52 -9.61 6.12
CA PRO A 28 -10.47 -10.41 7.34
C PRO A 28 -9.28 -11.38 7.39
N THR A 29 -8.56 -11.56 6.29
CA THR A 29 -7.48 -12.55 6.13
C THR A 29 -6.25 -11.92 5.50
N TYR A 30 -5.10 -12.58 5.65
CA TYR A 30 -3.90 -12.20 4.89
C TYR A 30 -4.08 -12.51 3.40
N MET A 31 -3.65 -11.60 2.52
CA MET A 31 -3.75 -11.80 1.07
C MET A 31 -3.06 -13.08 0.57
N GLN A 32 -2.01 -13.53 1.27
CA GLN A 32 -1.26 -14.73 0.93
C GLN A 32 -2.12 -15.98 1.11
N ASP A 33 -2.79 -16.10 2.26
CA ASP A 33 -3.69 -17.20 2.61
C ASP A 33 -4.86 -17.33 1.63
N GLU A 34 -5.36 -16.21 1.14
CA GLU A 34 -6.53 -16.17 0.28
C GLU A 34 -6.21 -16.33 -1.21
N ALA A 35 -5.24 -15.56 -1.72
CA ALA A 35 -5.01 -15.45 -3.16
C ALA A 35 -3.88 -16.36 -3.66
N ILE A 36 -2.80 -16.49 -2.88
CA ILE A 36 -1.57 -17.16 -3.30
C ILE A 36 -1.61 -18.64 -2.93
N PHE A 37 -1.76 -18.95 -1.64
CA PHE A 37 -1.59 -20.32 -1.14
C PHE A 37 -2.51 -21.35 -1.81
N PRO A 38 -3.81 -21.06 -2.04
CA PRO A 38 -4.69 -22.00 -2.74
C PRO A 38 -4.30 -22.20 -4.21
N THR A 39 -3.72 -21.18 -4.84
CA THR A 39 -3.30 -21.24 -6.26
C THR A 39 -2.06 -22.11 -6.44
N TYR A 40 -1.12 -22.06 -5.49
CA TYR A 40 0.17 -22.75 -5.59
C TYR A 40 0.30 -23.98 -4.68
N GLY A 41 -0.78 -24.36 -3.99
CA GLY A 41 -0.78 -25.54 -3.10
C GLY A 41 0.15 -25.38 -1.89
N ILE A 42 0.31 -24.16 -1.38
CA ILE A 42 1.12 -23.89 -0.19
C ILE A 42 0.27 -24.14 1.05
N ASP A 43 0.78 -24.94 2.00
CA ASP A 43 0.14 -25.12 3.30
C ASP A 43 0.35 -23.87 4.19
N PRO A 44 -0.71 -23.14 4.59
CA PRO A 44 -0.56 -21.90 5.34
C PRO A 44 0.14 -22.09 6.68
N GLN A 45 -0.19 -23.17 7.42
CA GLN A 45 0.35 -23.40 8.76
C GLN A 45 1.86 -23.66 8.70
N ALA A 46 2.31 -24.52 7.79
CA ALA A 46 3.73 -24.78 7.57
C ALA A 46 4.46 -23.55 7.06
N PHE A 47 3.83 -22.76 6.18
CA PHE A 47 4.39 -21.51 5.67
C PHE A 47 4.64 -20.50 6.80
N TRP A 48 3.62 -20.17 7.58
CA TRP A 48 3.72 -19.20 8.66
C TRP A 48 4.65 -19.68 9.77
N LYS A 49 4.69 -21.00 10.05
CA LYS A 49 5.67 -21.57 10.97
C LYS A 49 7.10 -21.30 10.50
N LYS A 50 7.43 -21.53 9.22
CA LYS A 50 8.77 -21.24 8.66
C LYS A 50 9.12 -19.75 8.78
N CYS A 51 8.17 -18.86 8.50
CA CYS A 51 8.38 -17.42 8.65
C CYS A 51 8.73 -17.07 10.10
N ASN A 52 7.94 -17.56 11.07
CA ASN A 52 8.17 -17.33 12.49
C ASN A 52 9.50 -17.91 12.99
N ASP A 53 9.91 -19.07 12.47
CA ASP A 53 11.21 -19.67 12.79
C ASP A 53 12.37 -18.78 12.27
N LEU A 54 12.27 -18.19 11.06
CA LEU A 54 13.27 -17.24 10.55
C LEU A 54 13.36 -15.96 11.41
N VAL A 55 12.21 -15.40 11.79
CA VAL A 55 12.16 -14.20 12.65
C VAL A 55 12.78 -14.50 14.01
N ARG A 56 12.37 -15.60 14.66
CA ARG A 56 12.83 -15.98 16.00
C ARG A 56 14.31 -16.37 16.02
N ASP A 57 14.73 -17.25 15.11
CA ASP A 57 16.03 -17.92 15.21
C ASP A 57 17.12 -17.17 14.44
N GLN A 58 16.74 -16.34 13.47
CA GLN A 58 17.67 -15.65 12.57
C GLN A 58 17.45 -14.13 12.50
N SER A 59 16.54 -13.58 13.30
CA SER A 59 16.29 -12.13 13.42
C SER A 59 15.91 -11.45 12.10
N PHE A 60 15.19 -12.16 11.22
CA PHE A 60 14.60 -11.56 10.04
C PHE A 60 13.47 -10.60 10.43
N ASP A 61 13.32 -9.50 9.70
CA ASP A 61 12.06 -8.74 9.73
C ASP A 61 10.91 -9.61 9.20
N ASN A 62 9.70 -9.42 9.73
CA ASN A 62 8.53 -10.22 9.35
C ASN A 62 8.28 -10.22 7.83
N GLU A 63 8.34 -9.05 7.21
CA GLU A 63 8.11 -8.91 5.77
C GLU A 63 9.19 -9.58 4.93
N LEU A 64 10.46 -9.44 5.33
CA LEU A 64 11.57 -10.13 4.68
C LEU A 64 11.47 -11.65 4.85
N ALA A 65 11.05 -12.13 6.01
CA ALA A 65 10.85 -13.54 6.29
C ALA A 65 9.77 -14.14 5.37
N TYR A 66 8.56 -13.55 5.31
CA TYR A 66 7.51 -14.11 4.45
C TYR A 66 7.89 -14.02 2.98
N MET A 67 8.48 -12.90 2.54
CA MET A 67 8.84 -12.74 1.13
C MET A 67 9.91 -13.76 0.72
N LYS A 68 10.90 -14.03 1.58
CA LYS A 68 11.88 -15.10 1.37
C LYS A 68 11.21 -16.47 1.32
N VAL A 69 10.41 -16.83 2.32
CA VAL A 69 9.75 -18.14 2.39
C VAL A 69 8.81 -18.35 1.20
N LEU A 70 8.18 -17.28 0.69
CA LEU A 70 7.37 -17.33 -0.52
C LEU A 70 8.20 -17.68 -1.76
N LEU A 71 9.36 -17.07 -1.95
CA LEU A 71 10.26 -17.41 -3.06
C LEU A 71 10.81 -18.82 -2.98
N ASP A 72 11.12 -19.29 -1.77
CA ASP A 72 11.59 -20.66 -1.51
C ASP A 72 10.47 -21.67 -1.80
N SER A 73 9.23 -21.36 -1.42
CA SER A 73 8.06 -22.22 -1.67
C SER A 73 7.71 -22.33 -3.16
N LEU A 74 8.15 -21.36 -3.98
CA LEU A 74 7.82 -21.26 -5.40
C LEU A 74 9.04 -21.49 -6.31
N GLU A 75 10.16 -21.98 -5.79
CA GLU A 75 11.46 -22.02 -6.49
C GLU A 75 11.38 -22.69 -7.88
N LEU A 76 10.60 -23.75 -8.02
CA LEU A 76 10.47 -24.51 -9.27
C LEU A 76 9.67 -23.78 -10.36
N ASP A 77 8.74 -22.91 -9.99
CA ASP A 77 7.86 -22.20 -10.93
C ASP A 77 7.38 -20.86 -10.35
N ARG A 78 8.32 -19.92 -10.21
CA ARG A 78 8.01 -18.59 -9.68
C ARG A 78 7.09 -17.82 -10.64
N PRO A 79 5.98 -17.23 -10.16
CA PRO A 79 5.09 -16.50 -11.02
C PRO A 79 5.70 -15.17 -11.48
N THR A 80 5.13 -14.61 -12.52
CA THR A 80 5.34 -13.23 -12.96
C THR A 80 4.48 -12.26 -12.15
N ASN A 81 4.82 -10.97 -12.12
CA ASN A 81 3.92 -9.98 -11.53
C ASN A 81 2.56 -9.92 -12.23
N LYS A 82 2.51 -10.24 -13.53
CA LYS A 82 1.24 -10.34 -14.26
C LYS A 82 0.33 -11.44 -13.70
N GLU A 83 0.88 -12.60 -13.39
CA GLU A 83 0.14 -13.71 -12.77
C GLU A 83 -0.29 -13.36 -11.34
N LEU A 84 0.62 -12.79 -10.53
CA LEU A 84 0.27 -12.33 -9.19
C LEU A 84 -0.85 -11.28 -9.21
N ARG A 85 -0.80 -10.33 -10.15
CA ARG A 85 -1.86 -9.31 -10.32
C ARG A 85 -3.22 -9.95 -10.61
N ALA A 86 -3.26 -11.00 -11.44
CA ALA A 86 -4.52 -11.69 -11.73
C ALA A 86 -5.17 -12.32 -10.48
N LEU A 87 -4.36 -12.71 -9.49
CA LEU A 87 -4.85 -13.25 -8.21
C LEU A 87 -5.55 -12.20 -7.36
N GLY A 88 -5.31 -10.91 -7.57
CA GLY A 88 -5.99 -9.82 -6.87
C GLY A 88 -7.52 -9.87 -6.99
N SER A 89 -8.03 -10.40 -8.10
CA SER A 89 -9.46 -10.58 -8.33
C SER A 89 -10.14 -11.58 -7.38
N LYS A 90 -9.34 -12.42 -6.70
CA LYS A 90 -9.80 -13.42 -5.73
C LYS A 90 -9.91 -12.88 -4.30
N LEU A 91 -9.40 -11.68 -4.04
CA LEU A 91 -9.39 -11.10 -2.69
C LEU A 91 -10.82 -10.77 -2.23
N ASN A 92 -11.14 -11.16 -0.99
CA ASN A 92 -12.39 -10.81 -0.32
C ASN A 92 -12.12 -9.77 0.78
N PHE A 93 -13.16 -8.99 1.06
CA PHE A 93 -13.10 -7.84 1.95
C PHE A 93 -14.18 -7.94 3.02
N TYR A 94 -14.08 -7.11 4.07
CA TYR A 94 -15.16 -6.99 5.04
C TYR A 94 -16.49 -6.58 4.38
N PRO A 95 -17.65 -6.97 4.95
CA PRO A 95 -18.95 -6.59 4.40
C PRO A 95 -19.07 -5.07 4.19
N GLY A 96 -19.50 -4.67 2.99
CA GLY A 96 -19.60 -3.27 2.57
C GLY A 96 -18.42 -2.77 1.73
N LEU A 97 -17.37 -3.57 1.51
CA LEU A 97 -16.23 -3.21 0.66
C LEU A 97 -16.25 -3.95 -0.70
N PRO A 98 -15.97 -3.25 -1.82
CA PRO A 98 -15.56 -1.85 -1.93
C PRO A 98 -16.74 -0.86 -2.03
N GLU A 99 -17.99 -1.29 -1.86
CA GLU A 99 -19.17 -0.45 -2.12
C GLU A 99 -19.17 0.86 -1.32
N MET A 100 -18.60 0.84 -0.11
CA MET A 100 -18.34 2.03 0.73
C MET A 100 -17.59 3.15 0.00
N PHE A 101 -16.61 2.83 -0.86
CA PHE A 101 -15.87 3.87 -1.59
C PHE A 101 -16.77 4.62 -2.59
N GLU A 102 -17.76 3.93 -3.17
CA GLU A 102 -18.74 4.57 -4.06
C GLU A 102 -19.77 5.37 -3.28
N GLU A 103 -20.17 4.91 -2.11
CA GLU A 103 -20.99 5.70 -1.19
C GLU A 103 -20.26 6.98 -0.77
N PHE A 104 -18.97 6.90 -0.49
CA PHE A 104 -18.16 8.05 -0.10
C PHE A 104 -17.99 9.05 -1.25
N ARG A 105 -17.69 8.56 -2.46
CA ARG A 105 -17.58 9.38 -3.67
C ARG A 105 -18.83 10.22 -3.94
N ASN A 106 -20.02 9.67 -3.65
CA ASN A 106 -21.30 10.30 -3.99
C ASN A 106 -21.99 11.01 -2.82
N GLY A 107 -21.66 10.66 -1.58
CA GLY A 107 -22.46 11.05 -0.41
C GLY A 107 -21.68 11.61 0.79
N LEU A 108 -20.35 11.54 0.81
CA LEU A 108 -19.57 11.96 1.98
C LEU A 108 -19.50 13.49 2.14
N LEU A 109 -19.40 14.22 1.03
CA LEU A 109 -19.24 15.67 1.03
C LEU A 109 -20.54 16.40 0.68
N LEU A 110 -20.87 17.44 1.45
CA LEU A 110 -21.98 18.35 1.16
C LEU A 110 -21.62 19.31 0.01
N PRO A 111 -22.60 19.87 -0.72
CA PRO A 111 -22.35 20.86 -1.77
C PRO A 111 -21.53 22.07 -1.31
N GLU A 112 -21.63 22.45 -0.04
CA GLU A 112 -20.83 23.52 0.55
C GLU A 112 -19.34 23.15 0.62
N HIS A 113 -19.00 21.93 1.04
CA HIS A 113 -17.61 21.45 1.07
C HIS A 113 -16.97 21.48 -0.33
N LEU A 114 -17.73 21.02 -1.34
CA LEU A 114 -17.28 21.02 -2.73
C LEU A 114 -17.04 22.44 -3.26
N LYS A 115 -17.88 23.42 -2.89
CA LYS A 115 -17.67 24.84 -3.25
C LYS A 115 -16.38 25.42 -2.67
N HIS A 116 -15.94 24.90 -1.52
CA HIS A 116 -14.66 25.25 -0.90
C HIS A 116 -13.48 24.42 -1.43
N GLY A 117 -13.70 23.57 -2.45
CA GLY A 117 -12.66 22.75 -3.06
C GLY A 117 -12.20 21.57 -2.18
N ILE A 118 -13.01 21.18 -1.18
CA ILE A 118 -12.70 20.03 -0.34
C ILE A 118 -12.85 18.76 -1.16
N SER A 119 -11.85 17.89 -1.09
CA SER A 119 -11.86 16.57 -1.72
C SER A 119 -11.44 15.49 -0.73
N VAL A 120 -11.82 14.26 -1.00
CA VAL A 120 -11.36 13.08 -0.25
C VAL A 120 -10.62 12.14 -1.20
N GLU A 121 -9.43 11.73 -0.80
CA GLU A 121 -8.61 10.76 -1.53
C GLU A 121 -8.35 9.53 -0.66
N HIS A 122 -8.33 8.35 -1.29
CA HIS A 122 -8.14 7.08 -0.61
C HIS A 122 -6.77 6.48 -0.96
N TYR A 123 -6.06 5.96 0.02
CA TYR A 123 -4.72 5.39 -0.15
C TYR A 123 -4.59 4.08 0.61
N ILE A 124 -3.84 3.11 0.08
CA ILE A 124 -3.50 1.89 0.81
C ILE A 124 -2.00 1.85 1.07
N ILE A 125 -1.59 1.57 2.31
CA ILE A 125 -0.20 1.28 2.70
C ILE A 125 -0.19 -0.09 3.39
N SER A 126 0.32 -1.10 2.71
CA SER A 126 0.28 -2.50 3.16
C SER A 126 1.69 -3.10 3.31
N SER A 127 1.84 -4.03 4.25
CA SER A 127 3.02 -4.91 4.34
C SER A 127 2.95 -6.09 3.34
N GLY A 128 1.79 -6.31 2.71
CA GLY A 128 1.59 -7.33 1.68
C GLY A 128 2.08 -6.90 0.29
N LEU A 129 1.84 -7.74 -0.70
CA LEU A 129 2.31 -7.53 -2.07
C LEU A 129 1.44 -6.52 -2.82
N GLN A 130 2.05 -5.39 -3.21
CA GLN A 130 1.39 -4.31 -3.94
C GLN A 130 0.70 -4.80 -5.21
N VAL A 131 1.39 -5.66 -5.97
CA VAL A 131 0.93 -6.17 -7.26
C VAL A 131 -0.41 -6.92 -7.17
N ILE A 132 -0.68 -7.59 -6.05
CA ILE A 132 -1.94 -8.32 -5.83
C ILE A 132 -3.06 -7.31 -5.56
N LEU A 133 -2.81 -6.33 -4.70
CA LEU A 133 -3.77 -5.27 -4.39
C LEU A 133 -4.13 -4.44 -5.63
N GLU A 134 -3.17 -4.18 -6.52
CA GLU A 134 -3.39 -3.50 -7.80
C GLU A 134 -4.31 -4.28 -8.76
N GLY A 135 -4.45 -5.60 -8.58
CA GLY A 135 -5.39 -6.43 -9.33
C GLY A 135 -6.75 -6.64 -8.64
N SER A 136 -6.95 -6.03 -7.48
CA SER A 136 -8.14 -6.22 -6.65
C SER A 136 -9.32 -5.31 -7.02
N ARG A 137 -10.51 -5.60 -6.49
CA ARG A 137 -11.66 -4.68 -6.61
C ARG A 137 -11.45 -3.35 -5.89
N LEU A 138 -10.45 -3.20 -5.02
CA LEU A 138 -10.15 -1.95 -4.31
C LEU A 138 -9.40 -0.95 -5.20
N ALA A 139 -8.57 -1.44 -6.13
CA ALA A 139 -7.65 -0.61 -6.91
C ALA A 139 -8.32 0.56 -7.66
N PRO A 140 -9.52 0.42 -8.27
CA PRO A 140 -10.19 1.53 -8.95
C PRO A 140 -10.67 2.66 -8.03
N HIS A 141 -10.71 2.44 -6.71
CA HIS A 141 -11.26 3.38 -5.74
C HIS A 141 -10.18 4.20 -5.01
N VAL A 142 -8.92 3.83 -5.17
CA VAL A 142 -7.80 4.43 -4.42
C VAL A 142 -6.86 5.19 -5.34
N ARG A 143 -6.31 6.30 -4.84
CA ARG A 143 -5.40 7.20 -5.54
C ARG A 143 -4.03 6.57 -5.75
N ALA A 144 -3.54 5.82 -4.76
CA ALA A 144 -2.32 5.03 -4.82
C ALA A 144 -2.35 3.87 -3.82
N ILE A 145 -1.61 2.81 -4.17
CA ILE A 145 -1.36 1.63 -3.33
C ILE A 145 0.15 1.52 -3.14
N PHE A 146 0.58 1.40 -1.90
CA PHE A 146 1.95 1.13 -1.53
C PHE A 146 2.01 -0.22 -0.85
N GLY A 147 2.87 -1.10 -1.36
CA GLY A 147 3.12 -2.41 -0.77
C GLY A 147 4.54 -2.90 -1.00
N CYS A 148 4.82 -4.08 -0.47
CA CYS A 148 6.00 -4.85 -0.79
C CYS A 148 6.00 -5.25 -2.28
N GLU A 149 7.19 -5.35 -2.85
CA GLU A 149 7.35 -5.76 -4.23
C GLU A 149 8.56 -6.68 -4.42
N PHE A 150 8.42 -7.67 -5.31
CA PHE A 150 9.54 -8.42 -5.84
C PHE A 150 10.11 -7.75 -7.10
N GLY A 151 11.42 -7.87 -7.29
CA GLY A 151 12.06 -7.66 -8.58
C GLY A 151 11.71 -8.77 -9.56
N GLU A 152 12.02 -8.54 -10.83
CA GLU A 152 11.79 -9.51 -11.91
C GLU A 152 13.12 -9.91 -12.55
N ASP A 153 13.23 -11.16 -12.97
CA ASP A 153 14.31 -11.61 -13.85
C ASP A 153 14.06 -11.25 -15.32
N SER A 154 14.96 -11.65 -16.22
CA SER A 154 14.83 -11.40 -17.66
C SER A 154 13.61 -12.07 -18.30
N SER A 155 12.99 -13.04 -17.63
CA SER A 155 11.78 -13.73 -18.07
C SER A 155 10.51 -13.14 -17.42
N GLY A 156 10.64 -12.08 -16.60
CA GLY A 156 9.54 -11.45 -15.89
C GLY A 156 9.08 -12.18 -14.63
N ARG A 157 9.82 -13.20 -14.16
CA ARG A 157 9.46 -13.97 -12.96
C ARG A 157 9.96 -13.29 -11.70
N ILE A 158 9.20 -13.41 -10.61
CA ILE A 158 9.58 -12.81 -9.33
C ILE A 158 10.89 -13.40 -8.82
N VAL A 159 11.75 -12.54 -8.30
CA VAL A 159 13.02 -12.91 -7.68
C VAL A 159 13.14 -12.21 -6.33
N PHE A 160 14.24 -11.51 -6.06
CA PHE A 160 14.52 -10.88 -4.78
C PHE A 160 13.53 -9.74 -4.43
N PRO A 161 13.20 -9.51 -3.14
CA PRO A 161 12.44 -8.33 -2.72
C PRO A 161 13.11 -7.03 -3.20
N LYS A 162 12.46 -6.28 -4.08
CA LYS A 162 12.96 -4.96 -4.52
C LYS A 162 12.48 -3.84 -3.59
N ARG A 163 11.38 -4.07 -2.86
CA ARG A 163 10.83 -3.13 -1.90
C ARG A 163 10.12 -3.86 -0.77
N VAL A 164 10.38 -3.41 0.45
CA VAL A 164 9.73 -3.92 1.66
C VAL A 164 9.14 -2.72 2.38
N ILE A 165 7.88 -2.85 2.80
CA ILE A 165 7.19 -1.88 3.64
C ILE A 165 6.86 -2.60 4.95
N SER A 166 7.70 -2.42 5.95
CA SER A 166 7.40 -2.87 7.31
C SER A 166 6.44 -1.91 8.02
N HIS A 167 5.90 -2.32 9.16
CA HIS A 167 5.07 -1.46 10.02
C HIS A 167 5.69 -0.07 10.25
N THR A 168 7.00 0.00 10.54
CA THR A 168 7.71 1.26 10.74
C THR A 168 7.85 2.06 9.44
N LEU A 169 8.07 1.39 8.31
CA LEU A 169 8.19 2.06 7.02
C LEU A 169 6.85 2.63 6.53
N LYS A 170 5.69 2.16 7.02
CA LYS A 170 4.39 2.76 6.67
C LYS A 170 4.35 4.26 6.98
N THR A 171 5.01 4.70 8.07
CA THR A 171 5.14 6.13 8.39
C THR A 171 5.86 6.92 7.30
N GLN A 172 6.88 6.35 6.64
CA GLN A 172 7.55 6.98 5.50
C GLN A 172 6.57 7.23 4.35
N TYR A 173 5.66 6.30 4.08
CA TYR A 173 4.66 6.45 3.02
C TYR A 173 3.57 7.46 3.38
N LEU A 174 3.28 7.67 4.66
CA LEU A 174 2.46 8.82 5.07
C LEU A 174 3.14 10.15 4.74
N PHE A 175 4.47 10.26 4.93
CA PHE A 175 5.23 11.43 4.48
C PHE A 175 5.20 11.60 2.96
N ARG A 176 5.20 10.50 2.19
CA ARG A 176 5.04 10.55 0.73
C ARG A 176 3.69 11.15 0.33
N ILE A 177 2.59 10.66 0.91
CA ILE A 177 1.25 11.20 0.68
C ILE A 177 1.20 12.67 1.10
N ASN A 178 1.79 13.00 2.25
CA ASN A 178 1.81 14.34 2.80
C ASN A 178 2.46 15.35 1.85
N LYS A 179 3.55 14.95 1.19
CA LYS A 179 4.30 15.75 0.23
C LYS A 179 3.80 15.62 -1.21
N GLY A 180 2.77 14.82 -1.47
CA GLY A 180 2.31 14.49 -2.83
C GLY A 180 3.33 13.71 -3.67
N MET A 181 4.29 13.04 -3.02
CA MET A 181 5.40 12.31 -3.64
C MET A 181 5.07 10.82 -3.79
N LEU A 182 4.08 10.52 -4.64
CA LEU A 182 3.54 9.17 -4.80
C LEU A 182 4.47 8.26 -5.63
N GLU A 183 5.36 8.82 -6.44
CA GLU A 183 6.34 8.03 -7.19
C GLU A 183 7.53 7.68 -6.31
N VAL A 184 7.93 6.41 -6.34
CA VAL A 184 9.00 5.91 -5.47
C VAL A 184 10.38 6.49 -5.76
N THR A 185 10.57 7.02 -6.97
CA THR A 185 11.80 7.71 -7.41
C THR A 185 11.95 9.10 -6.80
N GLN A 186 10.89 9.66 -6.22
CA GLN A 186 10.93 10.97 -5.57
C GLN A 186 11.60 10.84 -4.19
N ASP A 187 12.52 11.77 -3.89
CA ASP A 187 13.18 11.83 -2.59
C ASP A 187 12.25 12.48 -1.56
N VAL A 188 11.70 11.63 -0.68
CA VAL A 188 10.82 12.06 0.40
C VAL A 188 11.60 12.65 1.58
N ASN A 189 12.92 12.50 1.65
CA ASN A 189 13.69 12.97 2.80
C ASN A 189 13.94 14.49 2.75
N ASP A 190 13.91 15.07 1.56
CA ASP A 190 14.07 16.51 1.38
C ASP A 190 13.01 17.29 2.16
N HIS A 191 13.45 18.28 2.91
CA HIS A 191 12.55 19.10 3.71
C HIS A 191 11.58 19.87 2.81
N MET A 192 10.28 19.73 3.09
CA MET A 192 9.21 20.49 2.45
C MET A 192 8.50 21.31 3.53
N PRO A 193 8.48 22.65 3.44
CA PRO A 193 7.70 23.50 4.35
C PRO A 193 6.21 23.14 4.34
N ASP A 194 5.52 23.38 5.45
CA ASP A 194 4.15 22.92 5.64
C ASP A 194 3.18 23.49 4.60
N GLU A 195 3.33 24.75 4.20
CA GLU A 195 2.50 25.42 3.19
C GLU A 195 2.64 24.85 1.77
N PHE A 196 3.63 23.99 1.53
CA PHE A 196 3.84 23.30 0.24
C PHE A 196 3.41 21.83 0.28
N ARG A 197 3.00 21.32 1.44
CA ARG A 197 2.50 19.96 1.59
C ARG A 197 1.03 19.91 1.14
N PRO A 198 0.69 19.23 0.03
CA PRO A 198 -0.67 19.20 -0.48
C PRO A 198 -1.68 18.58 0.51
N ILE A 199 -1.23 17.62 1.31
CA ILE A 199 -2.07 16.94 2.31
C ILE A 199 -1.38 17.00 3.68
N PRO A 200 -1.62 18.03 4.50
CA PRO A 200 -1.08 18.10 5.87
C PRO A 200 -1.48 16.87 6.70
N PHE A 201 -0.63 16.46 7.65
CA PHE A 201 -0.98 15.39 8.59
C PHE A 201 -2.31 15.61 9.34
N PRO A 202 -2.67 16.84 9.76
CA PRO A 202 -4.00 17.09 10.33
C PRO A 202 -5.18 16.75 9.41
N HIS A 203 -4.96 16.62 8.11
CA HIS A 203 -5.98 16.25 7.11
C HIS A 203 -5.90 14.77 6.72
N MET A 204 -5.16 13.95 7.47
CA MET A 204 -5.07 12.51 7.25
C MET A 204 -5.83 11.72 8.31
N ILE A 205 -6.58 10.72 7.86
CA ILE A 205 -7.21 9.70 8.69
C ILE A 205 -6.52 8.38 8.38
N TYR A 206 -5.84 7.79 9.35
CA TYR A 206 -5.26 6.45 9.21
C TYR A 206 -6.21 5.41 9.80
N VAL A 207 -6.53 4.38 9.02
CA VAL A 207 -7.37 3.25 9.43
C VAL A 207 -6.50 1.99 9.35
N GLY A 208 -6.31 1.32 10.47
CA GLY A 208 -5.54 0.08 10.54
C GLY A 208 -6.00 -0.76 11.72
N ASP A 209 -5.72 -2.05 11.67
CA ASP A 209 -5.77 -2.93 12.82
C ASP A 209 -4.67 -2.48 13.79
N GLY A 210 -5.10 -2.08 14.99
CA GLY A 210 -4.17 -1.77 16.06
C GLY A 210 -3.45 -3.05 16.53
N PRO A 211 -2.27 -2.93 17.17
CA PRO A 211 -1.65 -4.06 17.86
C PRO A 211 -2.51 -4.59 19.02
#